data_AF-A0A151JBC4-F1
#
_entry.id   AF-A0A151JBC4-F1
#
_cell.length_a   1.000
_cell.length_b   1.000
_cell.length_c   1.000
_cell.angle_alpha   90.00
_cell.angle_beta   90.00
_cell.angle_gamma   90.00
#
_symmetry.space_group_name_H-M   'P 1'
#
loop_
_entity.id
_entity.type
_entity.pdbx_description
1 polymer ?
#
loop_
_entity_poly.entity_id
_entity_poly.type
_entity_poly.pdbx_seq_one_letter_code
_entity_poly.pdbx_strand_id
1 'polypeptide(L)'
;MDFTYESKIIPLPFVNNPPSSFDTIFTVLVQAASYSKKHEQTICFVTFDQPLWQKGREILGNVDPDNDPFNLSCIRLRLGGFHLVMSFLGAVGYIMDGSGLREAFLEIYAENSADKALSGHAYSRAIRGHFLVQLALTHIILSSMELTETDRAQLDALLLDVRKENFAQQLKTKECIDFRTKFIEHVNVLRKKGKTSQH
;
A
#
# COMPACT_ATOMS: atom_id res chain seq x y z
N MET A 1 -32.22 20.64 -10.51
CA MET A 1 -31.75 20.98 -9.15
C MET A 1 -30.32 20.51 -9.07
N ASP A 2 -29.37 21.44 -9.12
CA ASP A 2 -27.96 21.14 -8.90
C ASP A 2 -27.75 20.95 -7.40
N PHE A 3 -27.52 19.72 -6.97
CA PHE A 3 -27.07 19.44 -5.61
C PHE A 3 -25.58 19.75 -5.54
N THR A 4 -25.21 20.94 -5.05
CA THR A 4 -23.84 21.22 -4.64
C THR A 4 -23.57 20.47 -3.33
N TYR A 5 -22.88 19.34 -3.42
CA TYR A 5 -22.39 18.61 -2.25
C TYR A 5 -21.21 19.39 -1.65
N GLU A 6 -21.40 19.95 -0.47
CA GLU A 6 -20.38 20.70 0.26
C GLU A 6 -19.68 19.78 1.26
N SER A 7 -18.37 19.61 1.14
CA SER A 7 -17.56 18.87 2.12
C SER A 7 -17.16 19.80 3.27
N LYS A 8 -17.27 19.31 4.52
CA LYS A 8 -16.91 20.08 5.73
C LYS A 8 -16.06 19.23 6.66
N ILE A 9 -15.04 19.84 7.24
CA ILE A 9 -14.23 19.25 8.31
C ILE A 9 -14.79 19.76 9.64
N ILE A 10 -15.28 18.85 10.46
CA ILE A 10 -15.87 19.17 11.76
C ILE A 10 -15.07 18.44 12.85
N PRO A 11 -14.35 19.15 13.73
CA PRO A 11 -13.73 18.53 14.88
C PRO A 11 -14.82 18.03 15.84
N LEU A 12 -14.68 16.79 16.30
CA LEU A 12 -15.57 16.20 17.29
C LEU A 12 -15.02 16.43 18.71
N PRO A 13 -15.89 16.44 19.74
CA PRO A 13 -15.46 16.56 21.13
C PRO A 13 -14.45 15.47 21.53
N PHE A 14 -13.50 15.82 22.40
CA PHE A 14 -12.55 14.86 22.94
C PHE A 14 -13.22 13.88 23.90
N VAL A 15 -12.89 12.60 23.79
CA VAL A 15 -13.22 11.59 24.80
C VAL A 15 -12.06 11.56 25.81
N ASN A 16 -12.32 12.07 27.01
CA ASN A 16 -11.31 12.18 28.06
C ASN A 16 -11.18 10.87 28.86
N ASN A 17 -10.66 9.83 28.22
CA ASN A 17 -10.37 8.53 28.80
C ASN A 17 -9.13 7.90 28.13
N PRO A 18 -8.52 6.84 28.71
CA PRO A 18 -7.38 6.18 28.09
C PRO A 18 -7.72 5.67 26.68
N PRO A 19 -7.01 6.13 25.63
CA PRO A 19 -7.41 5.91 24.23
C PRO A 19 -7.41 4.44 23.81
N SER A 20 -6.60 3.61 24.49
CA SER A 20 -6.50 2.18 24.21
C SER A 20 -7.51 1.32 24.99
N SER A 21 -8.37 1.90 25.83
CA SER A 21 -9.41 1.13 26.54
C SER A 21 -10.56 0.77 25.61
N PHE A 22 -11.17 -0.41 25.82
CA PHE A 22 -12.33 -0.84 25.04
C PHE A 22 -13.49 0.14 25.18
N ASP A 23 -13.75 0.65 26.38
CA ASP A 23 -14.81 1.61 26.65
C ASP A 23 -14.65 2.90 25.85
N THR A 24 -13.41 3.39 25.71
CA THR A 24 -13.12 4.60 24.93
C THR A 24 -13.35 4.36 23.45
N ILE A 25 -12.86 3.24 22.92
CA ILE A 25 -13.04 2.87 21.51
C ILE A 25 -14.54 2.69 21.21
N PHE A 26 -15.26 1.99 22.08
CA PHE A 26 -16.71 1.81 21.97
C PHE A 26 -17.44 3.15 21.98
N THR A 27 -17.14 4.01 22.95
CA THR A 27 -17.73 5.36 23.05
C THR A 27 -17.52 6.17 21.77
N VAL A 28 -16.31 6.16 21.22
CA VAL A 28 -15.99 6.84 19.94
C VAL A 28 -16.80 6.27 18.78
N LEU A 29 -16.94 4.94 18.69
CA LEU A 29 -17.73 4.29 17.64
C LEU A 29 -19.23 4.63 17.74
N VAL A 30 -19.80 4.64 18.96
CA VAL A 30 -21.18 5.03 19.21
C VAL A 30 -21.41 6.50 18.85
N GLN A 31 -20.48 7.38 19.20
CA GLN A 31 -20.53 8.79 18.81
C GLN A 31 -20.50 8.93 17.29
N ALA A 32 -19.57 8.26 16.60
CA ALA A 32 -19.46 8.28 15.14
C ALA A 32 -20.77 7.80 14.47
N ALA A 33 -21.34 6.69 14.93
CA ALA A 33 -22.62 6.17 14.43
C ALA A 33 -23.79 7.15 14.66
N SER A 34 -23.83 7.79 15.83
CA SER A 34 -24.85 8.79 16.17
C SER A 34 -24.76 10.03 15.27
N TYR A 35 -23.54 10.49 14.99
CA TYR A 35 -23.32 11.60 14.06
C TYR A 35 -23.72 11.23 12.63
N SER A 36 -23.33 10.04 12.15
CA SER A 36 -23.74 9.58 10.83
C SER A 36 -25.26 9.48 10.70
N LYS A 37 -25.96 8.97 11.73
CA LYS A 37 -27.42 8.96 11.77
C LYS A 37 -28.02 10.36 11.72
N LYS A 38 -27.46 11.32 12.47
CA LYS A 38 -27.91 12.74 12.47
C LYS A 38 -27.76 13.39 11.09
N HIS A 39 -26.81 12.94 10.29
CA HIS A 39 -26.54 13.45 8.95
C HIS A 39 -27.06 12.55 7.83
N GLU A 40 -27.96 11.60 8.15
CA GLU A 40 -28.58 10.68 7.18
C GLU A 40 -27.55 9.86 6.37
N GLN A 41 -26.38 9.63 6.95
CA GLN A 41 -25.34 8.80 6.37
C GLN A 41 -25.59 7.33 6.70
N THR A 42 -25.64 6.49 5.67
CA THR A 42 -25.82 5.04 5.81
C THR A 42 -24.54 4.32 6.22
N ILE A 43 -23.37 4.93 5.94
CA ILE A 43 -22.06 4.34 6.19
C ILE A 43 -21.16 5.40 6.84
N CYS A 44 -20.48 5.00 7.92
CA CYS A 44 -19.48 5.81 8.61
C CYS A 44 -18.11 5.14 8.51
N PHE A 45 -17.14 5.78 7.88
CA PHE A 45 -15.76 5.28 7.90
C PHE A 45 -15.03 5.79 9.14
N VAL A 46 -14.46 4.88 9.91
CA VAL A 46 -13.63 5.20 11.08
C VAL A 46 -12.24 4.62 10.85
N THR A 47 -11.22 5.47 10.93
CA THR A 47 -9.82 5.08 10.80
C THR A 47 -9.16 5.02 12.17
N PHE A 48 -8.41 3.94 12.42
CA PHE A 48 -7.68 3.75 13.67
C PHE A 48 -6.26 3.25 13.40
N ASP A 49 -5.33 3.62 14.28
CA ASP A 49 -4.02 2.97 14.34
C ASP A 49 -4.16 1.48 14.68
N GLN A 50 -3.16 0.69 14.34
CA GLN A 50 -3.25 -0.79 14.37
C GLN A 50 -3.80 -1.38 15.68
N PRO A 51 -3.33 -0.98 16.88
CA PRO A 51 -3.84 -1.56 18.13
C PRO A 51 -5.31 -1.22 18.39
N LEU A 52 -5.73 -0.01 18.03
CA LEU A 52 -7.11 0.45 18.20
C LEU A 52 -8.03 -0.19 17.15
N TRP A 53 -7.52 -0.37 15.93
CA TRP A 53 -8.22 -1.05 14.86
C TRP A 53 -8.56 -2.49 15.26
N GLN A 54 -7.61 -3.23 15.84
CA GLN A 54 -7.84 -4.61 16.30
C GLN A 54 -8.97 -4.68 17.33
N LYS A 55 -8.95 -3.82 18.35
CA LYS A 55 -10.00 -3.75 19.38
C LYS A 55 -11.35 -3.30 18.79
N GLY A 56 -11.34 -2.32 17.88
CA GLY A 56 -12.53 -1.89 17.17
C GLY A 56 -13.15 -3.01 16.32
N ARG A 57 -12.32 -3.85 15.68
CA ARG A 57 -12.80 -5.03 14.95
C ARG A 57 -13.47 -6.04 15.87
N GLU A 58 -12.91 -6.25 17.06
CA GLU A 58 -13.49 -7.14 18.07
C GLU A 58 -14.85 -6.62 18.55
N ILE A 59 -14.96 -5.31 18.87
CA ILE A 59 -16.23 -4.68 19.23
C ILE A 59 -17.28 -4.89 18.13
N LEU A 60 -16.95 -4.55 16.88
CA LEU A 60 -17.88 -4.67 15.76
C LEU A 60 -18.23 -6.12 15.43
N GLY A 61 -17.32 -7.06 15.70
CA GLY A 61 -17.54 -8.49 15.51
C GLY A 61 -18.53 -9.10 16.51
N ASN A 62 -18.82 -8.41 17.62
CA ASN A 62 -19.77 -8.83 18.65
C ASN A 62 -21.11 -8.06 18.58
N VAL A 63 -21.35 -7.27 17.53
CA VAL A 63 -22.64 -6.59 17.34
C VAL A 63 -23.69 -7.60 16.90
N ASP A 64 -24.80 -7.66 17.65
CA ASP A 64 -25.98 -8.45 17.29
C ASP A 64 -26.74 -7.75 16.14
N PRO A 65 -26.88 -8.38 14.95
CA PRO A 65 -27.62 -7.80 13.84
C PRO A 65 -29.10 -7.53 14.14
N ASP A 66 -29.70 -8.31 15.04
CA ASP A 66 -31.11 -8.20 15.41
C ASP A 66 -31.33 -7.21 16.56
N ASN A 67 -30.25 -6.79 17.24
CA ASN A 67 -30.27 -5.90 18.40
C ASN A 67 -29.07 -4.94 18.43
N ASP A 68 -29.07 -3.97 17.52
CA ASP A 68 -28.04 -2.93 17.40
C ASP A 68 -28.59 -1.54 17.82
N PRO A 69 -28.77 -1.27 19.13
CA PRO A 69 -29.35 -0.02 19.61
C PRO A 69 -28.51 1.22 19.29
N PHE A 70 -27.22 1.03 18.99
CA PHE A 70 -26.27 2.10 18.72
C PHE A 70 -25.98 2.30 17.23
N ASN A 71 -26.61 1.51 16.34
CA ASN A 71 -26.38 1.54 14.89
C ASN A 71 -24.89 1.33 14.52
N LEU A 72 -24.17 0.49 15.26
CA LEU A 72 -22.76 0.17 14.98
C LEU A 72 -22.58 -0.56 13.66
N SER A 73 -23.62 -1.21 13.15
CA SER A 73 -23.68 -1.82 11.83
C SER A 73 -23.43 -0.83 10.67
N CYS A 74 -23.59 0.48 10.87
CA CYS A 74 -23.21 1.50 9.87
C CYS A 74 -21.69 1.75 9.80
N ILE A 75 -20.92 1.34 10.82
CA ILE A 75 -19.49 1.62 10.87
C ILE A 75 -18.71 0.71 9.91
N ARG A 76 -17.74 1.28 9.21
CA ARG A 76 -16.74 0.59 8.39
C ARG A 76 -15.35 0.96 8.88
N LEU A 77 -14.80 0.10 9.74
CA LEU A 77 -13.49 0.32 10.33
C LEU A 77 -12.36 0.10 9.32
N ARG A 78 -11.43 1.05 9.24
CA ARG A 78 -10.26 1.04 8.37
C ARG A 78 -8.98 1.18 9.20
N LEU A 79 -7.94 0.43 8.82
CA LEU A 79 -6.61 0.66 9.37
C LEU A 79 -6.11 2.02 8.89
N GLY A 80 -5.49 2.80 9.78
CA GLY A 80 -4.92 4.10 9.44
C GLY A 80 -3.96 3.97 8.26
N GLY A 81 -4.03 4.89 7.30
CA GLY A 81 -3.31 4.77 6.02
C GLY A 81 -1.81 4.55 6.19
N PHE A 82 -1.20 5.19 7.18
CA PHE A 82 0.22 4.98 7.49
C PHE A 82 0.51 3.56 7.97
N HIS A 83 -0.28 3.04 8.91
CA HIS A 83 -0.16 1.66 9.38
C HIS A 83 -0.45 0.64 8.28
N LEU A 84 -1.39 0.93 7.38
CA LEU A 84 -1.66 0.07 6.22
C LEU A 84 -0.40 -0.06 5.34
N VAL A 85 0.26 1.05 5.03
CA VAL A 85 1.47 1.04 4.21
C VAL A 85 2.64 0.38 4.94
N MET A 86 2.83 0.63 6.24
CA MET A 86 3.85 -0.06 7.03
C MET A 86 3.62 -1.58 7.06
N SER A 87 2.38 -2.03 7.29
CA SER A 87 2.03 -3.45 7.26
C SER A 87 2.26 -4.07 5.89
N PHE A 88 1.94 -3.36 4.80
CA PHE A 88 2.21 -3.83 3.44
C PHE A 88 3.71 -4.01 3.19
N LEU A 89 4.53 -3.03 3.58
CA LEU A 89 6.00 -3.13 3.46
C LEU A 89 6.56 -4.29 4.28
N GLY A 90 6.06 -4.47 5.52
CA GLY A 90 6.41 -5.61 6.36
C GLY A 90 6.03 -6.96 5.73
N ALA A 91 4.85 -7.04 5.09
CA ALA A 91 4.41 -8.24 4.39
C ALA A 91 5.28 -8.56 3.17
N VAL A 92 5.75 -7.55 2.42
CA VAL A 92 6.72 -7.75 1.34
C VAL A 92 8.02 -8.34 1.89
N GLY A 93 8.57 -7.76 2.97
CA GLY A 93 9.78 -8.28 3.60
C GLY A 93 9.61 -9.73 4.07
N TYR A 94 8.46 -10.07 4.66
CA TYR A 94 8.14 -11.44 5.10
C TYR A 94 8.01 -12.42 3.93
N ILE A 95 7.25 -12.08 2.89
CA ILE A 95 7.04 -12.95 1.71
C ILE A 95 8.35 -13.16 0.94
N MET A 96 9.20 -12.15 0.89
CA MET A 96 10.46 -12.16 0.16
C MET A 96 11.65 -12.59 1.02
N ASP A 97 11.41 -13.17 2.20
CA ASP A 97 12.50 -13.69 3.02
C ASP A 97 13.27 -14.80 2.27
N GLY A 98 14.59 -14.77 2.36
CA GLY A 98 15.48 -15.65 1.60
C GLY A 98 15.56 -15.41 0.08
N SER A 99 14.98 -14.30 -0.44
CA SER A 99 15.04 -13.97 -1.88
C SER A 99 16.31 -13.24 -2.32
N GLY A 100 17.18 -12.83 -1.40
CA GLY A 100 18.26 -11.87 -1.68
C GLY A 100 17.89 -10.41 -1.42
N LEU A 101 16.61 -10.13 -1.11
CA LEU A 101 16.14 -8.76 -0.85
C LEU A 101 16.81 -8.14 0.38
N ARG A 102 17.06 -8.94 1.43
CA ARG A 102 17.72 -8.44 2.64
C ARG A 102 19.15 -8.03 2.34
N GLU A 103 19.87 -8.88 1.61
CA GLU A 103 21.25 -8.65 1.16
C GLU A 103 21.32 -7.38 0.31
N ALA A 104 20.39 -7.17 -0.61
CA ALA A 104 20.30 -5.94 -1.39
C ALA A 104 20.04 -4.69 -0.51
N PHE A 105 19.29 -4.83 0.58
CA PHE A 105 19.09 -3.75 1.54
C PHE A 105 20.34 -3.49 2.40
N LEU A 106 21.16 -4.51 2.67
CA LEU A 106 22.42 -4.39 3.41
C LEU A 106 23.49 -3.60 2.64
N GLU A 107 23.42 -3.59 1.30
CA GLU A 107 24.26 -2.72 0.47
C GLU A 107 23.93 -1.22 0.63
N ILE A 108 22.72 -0.90 1.09
CA ILE A 108 22.22 0.48 1.24
C ILE A 108 22.29 0.94 2.70
N TYR A 109 22.05 0.02 3.63
CA TYR A 109 21.84 0.31 5.05
C TYR A 109 22.58 -0.66 5.96
N ALA A 110 22.99 -0.18 7.13
CA ALA A 110 23.45 -1.07 8.21
C ALA A 110 22.35 -2.05 8.65
N GLU A 111 22.75 -3.20 9.18
CA GLU A 111 21.89 -4.36 9.49
C GLU A 111 20.59 -4.00 10.21
N ASN A 112 20.68 -3.36 11.38
CA ASN A 112 19.51 -2.92 12.16
C ASN A 112 18.55 -1.99 11.39
N SER A 113 19.09 -1.23 10.42
CA SER A 113 18.29 -0.32 9.60
C SER A 113 17.61 -1.05 8.45
N ALA A 114 18.26 -2.04 7.85
CA ALA A 114 17.68 -2.93 6.84
C ALA A 114 16.51 -3.73 7.45
N ASP A 115 16.72 -4.35 8.62
CA ASP A 115 15.70 -5.19 9.27
C ASP A 115 14.46 -4.37 9.71
N LYS A 116 14.68 -3.15 10.20
CA LYS A 116 13.56 -2.22 10.50
C LYS A 116 12.82 -1.77 9.25
N ALA A 117 13.50 -1.62 8.12
CA ALA A 117 12.86 -1.28 6.86
C ALA A 117 12.05 -2.46 6.30
N LEU A 118 12.61 -3.67 6.30
CA LEU A 118 11.96 -4.89 5.79
C LEU A 118 10.79 -5.35 6.66
N SER A 119 10.81 -5.05 7.97
CA SER A 119 9.66 -5.25 8.85
C SER A 119 8.60 -4.14 8.73
N GLY A 120 8.79 -3.15 7.86
CA GLY A 120 7.85 -2.04 7.64
C GLY A 120 7.90 -0.93 8.70
N HIS A 121 8.68 -1.08 9.77
CA HIS A 121 8.77 -0.13 10.89
C HIS A 121 9.58 1.14 10.57
N ALA A 122 10.38 1.13 9.50
CA ALA A 122 11.11 2.30 9.00
C ALA A 122 10.60 2.71 7.61
N TYR A 123 9.36 3.20 7.55
CA TYR A 123 8.65 3.58 6.32
C TYR A 123 9.53 4.27 5.26
N SER A 124 10.13 5.41 5.58
CA SER A 124 10.91 6.20 4.60
C SER A 124 12.11 5.43 4.06
N ARG A 125 12.75 4.59 4.89
CA ARG A 125 13.88 3.76 4.48
C ARG A 125 13.44 2.58 3.64
N ALA A 126 12.32 1.96 4.00
CA ALA A 126 11.70 0.87 3.25
C ALA A 126 11.33 1.31 1.83
N ILE A 127 10.61 2.43 1.69
CA ILE A 127 10.25 2.99 0.39
C ILE A 127 11.49 3.28 -0.45
N ARG A 128 12.49 3.98 0.12
CA ARG A 128 13.74 4.27 -0.60
C ARG A 128 14.48 3.00 -1.00
N GLY A 129 14.59 2.02 -0.09
CA GLY A 129 15.27 0.75 -0.34
C GLY A 129 14.61 -0.03 -1.47
N HIS A 130 13.30 -0.19 -1.45
CA HIS A 130 12.56 -0.87 -2.51
C HIS A 130 12.73 -0.18 -3.86
N PHE A 131 12.67 1.15 -3.93
CA PHE A 131 12.90 1.87 -5.19
C PHE A 131 14.32 1.69 -5.72
N LEU A 132 15.34 1.73 -4.85
CA LEU A 132 16.72 1.52 -5.26
C LEU A 132 16.96 0.09 -5.76
N VAL A 133 16.42 -0.91 -5.06
CA VAL A 133 16.48 -2.31 -5.48
C VAL A 133 15.76 -2.51 -6.80
N GLN A 134 14.56 -1.95 -6.96
CA GLN A 134 13.81 -2.01 -8.22
C GLN A 134 14.60 -1.37 -9.36
N LEU A 135 15.18 -0.18 -9.15
CA LEU A 135 16.00 0.51 -10.15
C LEU A 135 17.22 -0.33 -10.55
N ALA A 136 17.95 -0.88 -9.57
CA ALA A 136 19.12 -1.71 -9.81
C ALA A 136 18.76 -2.98 -10.60
N LEU A 137 17.69 -3.68 -10.20
CA LEU A 137 17.19 -4.86 -10.91
C LEU A 137 16.75 -4.52 -12.33
N THR A 138 16.00 -3.43 -12.52
CA THR A 138 15.60 -2.97 -13.86
C THR A 138 16.82 -2.68 -14.72
N HIS A 139 17.83 -1.98 -14.19
CA HIS A 139 19.06 -1.72 -14.92
C HIS A 139 19.77 -3.01 -15.33
N ILE A 140 19.99 -3.93 -14.39
CA ILE A 140 20.65 -5.23 -14.66
C ILE A 140 19.89 -6.02 -15.75
N ILE A 141 18.55 -6.11 -15.62
CA ILE A 141 17.73 -6.85 -16.57
C ILE A 141 17.80 -6.19 -17.96
N LEU A 142 17.58 -4.88 -18.06
CA LEU A 142 17.61 -4.17 -19.34
C LEU A 142 19.00 -4.20 -19.99
N SER A 143 20.08 -4.06 -19.22
CA SER A 143 21.45 -4.19 -19.75
C SER A 143 21.77 -5.59 -20.26
N SER A 144 21.08 -6.62 -19.74
CA SER A 144 21.25 -8.00 -20.19
C SER A 144 20.37 -8.37 -21.40
N MET A 145 19.49 -7.46 -21.85
CA MET A 145 18.65 -7.64 -23.03
C MET A 145 19.34 -7.09 -24.28
N GLU A 146 19.13 -7.75 -25.41
CA GLU A 146 19.49 -7.22 -26.73
C GLU A 146 18.43 -6.22 -27.19
N LEU A 147 18.52 -4.98 -26.69
CA LEU A 147 17.60 -3.90 -27.07
C LEU A 147 18.07 -3.20 -28.34
N THR A 148 17.19 -3.10 -29.33
CA THR A 148 17.43 -2.30 -30.53
C THR A 148 17.36 -0.80 -30.23
N GLU A 149 17.92 0.04 -31.10
CA GLU A 149 17.77 1.51 -30.98
C GLU A 149 16.30 1.95 -30.94
N THR A 150 15.43 1.24 -31.67
CA THR A 150 13.98 1.48 -31.64
C THR A 150 13.39 1.15 -30.26
N ASP A 151 13.78 0.04 -29.64
CA ASP A 151 13.29 -0.34 -28.31
C ASP A 151 13.72 0.72 -27.25
N ARG A 152 14.95 1.24 -27.36
CA ARG A 152 15.47 2.30 -26.48
C ARG A 152 14.71 3.61 -26.64
N ALA A 153 14.52 4.07 -27.87
CA ALA A 153 13.76 5.28 -28.16
C ALA A 153 12.30 5.20 -27.67
N GLN A 154 11.68 4.01 -27.78
CA GLN A 154 10.34 3.77 -27.24
C GLN A 154 10.31 3.84 -25.71
N LEU A 155 11.31 3.26 -25.03
CA LEU A 155 11.43 3.33 -23.58
C LEU A 155 11.59 4.78 -23.10
N ASP A 156 12.45 5.57 -23.78
CA ASP A 156 12.67 6.98 -23.45
C ASP A 156 11.40 7.82 -23.68
N ALA A 157 10.70 7.60 -24.78
CA ALA A 157 9.42 8.25 -25.05
C ALA A 157 8.37 7.91 -23.97
N LEU A 158 8.30 6.64 -23.56
CA LEU A 158 7.41 6.20 -22.49
C LEU A 158 7.75 6.88 -21.16
N LEU A 159 9.04 6.98 -20.81
CA LEU A 159 9.52 7.62 -19.59
C LEU A 159 9.16 9.11 -19.51
N LEU A 160 9.23 9.82 -20.64
CA LEU A 160 8.83 11.23 -20.73
C LEU A 160 7.32 11.41 -20.50
N ASP A 161 6.53 10.39 -20.78
CA ASP A 161 5.08 10.45 -20.75
C ASP A 161 4.46 9.85 -19.47
N VAL A 162 5.27 9.30 -18.55
CA VAL A 162 4.83 8.68 -17.28
C VAL A 162 3.88 9.56 -16.45
N ARG A 163 3.99 10.88 -16.56
CA ARG A 163 3.16 11.84 -15.81
C ARG A 163 1.96 12.37 -16.58
N LYS A 164 1.74 11.94 -17.82
CA LYS A 164 0.64 12.41 -18.65
C LYS A 164 -0.62 11.60 -18.36
N GLU A 165 -1.77 12.26 -18.43
CA GLU A 165 -3.08 11.63 -18.16
C GLU A 165 -3.40 10.46 -19.10
N ASN A 166 -2.83 10.47 -20.31
CA ASN A 166 -2.99 9.41 -21.32
C ASN A 166 -1.97 8.27 -21.21
N PHE A 167 -1.10 8.25 -20.18
CA PHE A 167 -0.09 7.21 -20.02
C PHE A 167 -0.69 5.79 -19.98
N ALA A 168 -1.86 5.63 -19.34
CA ALA A 168 -2.56 4.35 -19.29
C ALA A 168 -2.99 3.83 -20.69
N GLN A 169 -3.30 4.73 -21.63
CA GLN A 169 -3.56 4.36 -23.02
C GLN A 169 -2.27 3.99 -23.74
N GLN A 170 -1.17 4.68 -23.47
CA GLN A 170 0.13 4.38 -24.08
C GLN A 170 0.64 2.99 -23.71
N LEU A 171 0.41 2.53 -22.47
CA LEU A 171 0.73 1.17 -22.05
C LEU A 171 0.00 0.07 -22.85
N LYS A 172 -1.06 0.43 -23.58
CA LYS A 172 -1.85 -0.48 -24.44
C LYS A 172 -1.45 -0.41 -25.91
N THR A 173 -0.49 0.43 -26.28
CA THR A 173 0.04 0.49 -27.64
C THR A 173 0.72 -0.82 -28.00
N LYS A 174 0.75 -1.15 -29.29
CA LYS A 174 1.35 -2.40 -29.77
C LYS A 174 2.84 -2.45 -29.40
N GLU A 175 3.51 -1.31 -29.52
CA GLU A 175 4.91 -1.11 -29.20
C GLU A 175 5.21 -1.44 -27.73
N CYS A 176 4.41 -0.92 -26.79
CA CYS A 176 4.57 -1.24 -25.36
C CYS A 176 4.27 -2.71 -25.05
N ILE A 177 3.29 -3.31 -25.72
CA ILE A 177 2.94 -4.73 -25.55
C ILE A 177 4.05 -5.63 -26.07
N ASP A 178 4.61 -5.32 -27.24
CA ASP A 178 5.72 -6.06 -27.85
C ASP A 178 6.97 -5.98 -26.95
N PHE A 179 7.32 -4.77 -26.47
CA PHE A 179 8.41 -4.58 -25.53
C PHE A 179 8.19 -5.36 -24.21
N ARG A 180 6.99 -5.27 -23.64
CA ARG A 180 6.63 -6.02 -22.43
C ARG A 180 6.77 -7.53 -22.63
N THR A 181 6.40 -8.02 -23.81
CA THR A 181 6.53 -9.45 -24.16
C THR A 181 8.00 -9.86 -24.19
N LYS A 182 8.85 -9.12 -24.90
CA LYS A 182 10.31 -9.34 -24.91
C LYS A 182 10.90 -9.32 -23.49
N PHE A 183 10.49 -8.36 -22.66
CA PHE A 183 10.95 -8.25 -21.27
C PHE A 183 10.56 -9.49 -20.45
N ILE A 184 9.31 -9.93 -20.54
CA ILE A 184 8.83 -11.12 -19.80
C ILE A 184 9.54 -12.39 -20.29
N GLU A 185 9.76 -12.55 -21.59
CA GLU A 185 10.52 -13.67 -22.15
C GLU A 185 11.94 -13.71 -21.60
N HIS A 186 12.62 -12.55 -21.58
CA HIS A 186 13.96 -12.45 -21.04
C HIS A 186 14.04 -12.75 -19.54
N VAL A 187 13.11 -12.22 -18.75
CA VAL A 187 13.00 -12.56 -17.31
C VAL A 187 12.78 -14.06 -17.10
N ASN A 188 11.98 -14.72 -17.96
CA ASN A 188 11.80 -16.16 -17.91
C ASN A 188 13.07 -16.93 -18.28
N VAL A 189 13.91 -16.42 -19.18
CA VAL A 189 15.24 -16.98 -19.47
C VAL A 189 16.15 -16.86 -18.25
N LEU A 190 16.21 -15.68 -17.62
CA LEU A 190 17.00 -15.46 -16.39
C LEU A 190 16.55 -16.40 -15.27
N ARG A 191 15.24 -16.60 -15.10
CA ARG A 191 14.70 -17.54 -14.10
C ARG A 191 15.19 -18.98 -14.29
N LYS A 192 15.43 -19.42 -15.53
CA LYS A 192 15.90 -20.79 -15.84
C LYS A 192 17.38 -21.01 -15.51
N LYS A 193 18.17 -19.95 -15.31
CA LYS A 193 19.63 -20.06 -15.07
C LYS A 193 20.00 -20.61 -13.67
N GLY A 194 19.02 -20.86 -12.80
CA GLY A 194 19.22 -21.48 -11.49
C GLY A 194 19.93 -20.57 -10.46
N LYS A 195 19.99 -21.00 -9.19
CA LYS A 195 20.58 -20.23 -8.07
C LYS A 195 22.12 -20.08 -8.13
N THR A 196 22.79 -20.67 -9.12
CA THR A 196 24.25 -20.86 -9.18
C THR A 196 24.89 -20.38 -10.48
N SER A 197 24.27 -19.48 -11.25
CA SER A 197 25.00 -18.84 -12.35
C SER A 197 25.94 -17.78 -11.76
N GLN A 198 27.22 -18.13 -11.62
CA GLN A 198 28.30 -17.19 -11.35
C GLN A 198 28.27 -16.08 -12.42
N HIS A 199 28.41 -14.84 -11.96
CA HIS A 199 28.67 -13.68 -12.80
C HIS A 199 30.02 -13.82 -13.51
#